data_AF-A0A1I5XYS4-F1
#
_entry.id   AF-A0A1I5XYS4-F1
#
_cell.length_a   1.000
_cell.length_b   1.000
_cell.length_c   1.000
_cell.angle_alpha   90.00
_cell.angle_beta   90.00
_cell.angle_gamma   90.00
#
_symmetry.space_group_name_H-M   'P 1'
#
loop_
_entity.id
_entity.type
_entity.pdbx_description
1 polymer ?
#
loop_
_entity_poly.entity_id
_entity_poly.type
_entity_poly.pdbx_seq_one_letter_code
_entity_poly.pdbx_strand_id
1 'polypeptide(L)'
;MSTATSGISSLSSGLSTTNSNVSSLSTSTSSGLSTATSSISSLSTSTSSGLSTVTSSVDSLSTSTSSGLSTATSGISSLSTGLSTVSSNVDSLSTGLSTTNSNVGSLSTSTSAGLSTATSGISSLSTGLSTTDSNLASLSTSVGGASSGLTSLSTSTSTGLSTATSSISSLSTTVNTINDKGTKYFHANSTAGDAVASGAEAVAIGPKSLASGANSFAAGNDAKATADGTVAIGFGAQATQTDAVAIGSGAQAVGASAIAIGAGALATGSQAFGKDSRAGGGGAAFGDGADAGGTALSKAQNVSRGTAIGFGAVVTQSGGVALGANSVASTAAGVAGYVPGTANAQQEAAIRATTSTQAAVSVGDAANGQFRQITGVAAGSADSDAANVAQLRAASGAVAASSVQYATNPDGSVNYNQVMLGNGQAPNGARLSNVAPGIAPTDAVNLGQLGAVQGQLQAEIGSTQRIAYSGVAMATAMSTLPQAMTPGKSLMSVGVGHYGGYNAIAVGYSARSNDGKWIYKINGGYSGTRFNIGLGVGYEFE
;
A
#
# COMPACT_ATOMS: atom_id res chain seq x y z
N MET A 1 143.18 -223.79 64.76
CA MET A 1 143.99 -222.98 63.83
C MET A 1 143.14 -222.19 62.86
N SER A 2 142.14 -222.79 62.22
CA SER A 2 141.49 -222.14 61.08
C SER A 2 140.59 -220.95 61.45
N THR A 3 139.77 -221.04 62.48
CA THR A 3 138.68 -220.06 62.67
C THR A 3 139.13 -218.69 63.19
N ALA A 4 140.30 -218.59 63.85
CA ALA A 4 140.84 -217.33 64.39
C ALA A 4 141.43 -216.41 63.29
N THR A 5 141.95 -217.00 62.21
CA THR A 5 142.46 -216.25 61.05
C THR A 5 141.32 -215.71 60.19
N SER A 6 140.22 -216.47 60.07
CA SER A 6 139.03 -216.02 59.34
C SER A 6 138.33 -214.83 60.02
N GLY A 7 138.35 -214.75 61.36
CA GLY A 7 137.78 -213.63 62.10
C GLY A 7 138.52 -212.30 61.91
N ILE A 8 139.86 -212.34 61.76
CA ILE A 8 140.68 -211.14 61.58
C ILE A 8 140.51 -210.58 60.16
N SER A 9 140.42 -211.44 59.14
CA SER A 9 140.17 -210.99 57.77
C SER A 9 138.78 -210.38 57.58
N SER A 10 137.74 -210.90 58.23
CA SER A 10 136.39 -210.28 58.18
C SER A 10 136.28 -208.97 58.97
N LEU A 11 137.06 -208.78 60.04
CA LEU A 11 137.07 -207.51 60.76
C LEU A 11 137.82 -206.41 59.98
N SER A 12 138.87 -206.78 59.23
CA SER A 12 139.60 -205.87 58.33
C SER A 12 138.71 -205.32 57.21
N SER A 13 137.90 -206.16 56.58
CA SER A 13 136.96 -205.72 55.54
C SER A 13 135.76 -204.91 56.10
N GLY A 14 135.29 -205.24 57.31
CA GLY A 14 134.26 -204.46 58.01
C GLY A 14 134.72 -203.06 58.44
N LEU A 15 136.00 -202.92 58.78
CA LEU A 15 136.55 -201.62 59.17
C LEU A 15 136.84 -200.71 57.96
N SER A 16 137.29 -201.27 56.82
CA SER A 16 137.57 -200.46 55.62
C SER A 16 136.30 -199.88 54.97
N THR A 17 135.19 -200.61 55.02
CA THR A 17 133.88 -200.15 54.53
C THR A 17 133.33 -199.00 55.38
N THR A 18 133.48 -199.06 56.71
CA THR A 18 133.04 -197.98 57.61
C THR A 18 133.83 -196.68 57.39
N ASN A 19 135.15 -196.77 57.20
CA ASN A 19 135.98 -195.59 56.95
C ASN A 19 135.66 -194.89 55.62
N SER A 20 135.28 -195.67 54.60
CA SER A 20 134.87 -195.15 53.30
C SER A 20 133.54 -194.37 53.40
N ASN A 21 132.58 -194.85 54.20
CA ASN A 21 131.31 -194.17 54.41
C ASN A 21 131.42 -192.90 55.27
N VAL A 22 132.31 -192.87 56.26
CA VAL A 22 132.57 -191.64 57.04
C VAL A 22 133.24 -190.58 56.17
N SER A 23 134.16 -191.00 55.29
CA SER A 23 134.81 -190.08 54.36
C SER A 23 133.78 -189.47 53.39
N SER A 24 132.85 -190.26 52.83
CA SER A 24 131.83 -189.73 51.92
C SER A 24 130.84 -188.77 52.60
N LEU A 25 130.45 -189.03 53.86
CA LEU A 25 129.55 -188.15 54.61
C LEU A 25 130.20 -186.79 54.97
N SER A 26 131.50 -186.79 55.30
CA SER A 26 132.26 -185.56 55.56
C SER A 26 132.35 -184.69 54.30
N THR A 27 132.62 -185.29 53.14
CA THR A 27 132.71 -184.54 51.88
C THR A 27 131.37 -183.89 51.53
N SER A 28 130.25 -184.63 51.63
CA SER A 28 128.91 -184.10 51.32
C SER A 28 128.46 -182.97 52.27
N THR A 29 128.81 -183.04 53.55
CA THR A 29 128.43 -181.99 54.53
C THR A 29 129.20 -180.69 54.27
N SER A 30 130.47 -180.75 53.85
CA SER A 30 131.26 -179.56 53.51
C SER A 30 130.75 -178.83 52.26
N SER A 31 130.32 -179.58 51.24
CA SER A 31 129.79 -179.03 49.99
C SER A 31 128.47 -178.29 50.21
N GLY A 32 127.59 -178.83 51.06
CA GLY A 32 126.29 -178.22 51.37
C GLY A 32 126.43 -176.93 52.19
N LEU A 33 127.38 -176.86 53.12
CA LEU A 33 127.58 -175.65 53.92
C LEU A 33 128.18 -174.48 53.11
N SER A 34 129.03 -174.77 52.12
CA SER A 34 129.59 -173.73 51.24
C SER A 34 128.55 -173.07 50.33
N THR A 35 127.50 -173.79 49.92
CA THR A 35 126.47 -173.25 49.02
C THR A 35 125.55 -172.27 49.75
N ALA A 36 125.20 -172.55 51.01
CA ALA A 36 124.37 -171.65 51.83
C ALA A 36 125.04 -170.28 52.08
N THR A 37 126.35 -170.27 52.32
CA THR A 37 127.11 -169.02 52.60
C THR A 37 127.14 -168.07 51.40
N SER A 38 127.24 -168.59 50.18
CA SER A 38 127.29 -167.79 48.95
C SER A 38 125.97 -167.07 48.64
N SER A 39 124.82 -167.68 48.94
CA SER A 39 123.50 -167.06 48.72
C SER A 39 123.26 -165.87 49.65
N ILE A 40 123.74 -165.92 50.90
CA ILE A 40 123.57 -164.84 51.88
C ILE A 40 124.37 -163.60 51.50
N SER A 41 125.62 -163.76 51.03
CA SER A 41 126.44 -162.62 50.55
C SER A 41 125.82 -161.92 49.33
N SER A 42 125.18 -162.68 48.44
CA SER A 42 124.52 -162.14 47.25
C SER A 42 123.31 -161.26 47.62
N LEU A 43 122.54 -161.65 48.64
CA LEU A 43 121.39 -160.88 49.11
C LEU A 43 121.83 -159.54 49.74
N SER A 44 122.90 -159.54 50.54
CA SER A 44 123.38 -158.33 51.23
C SER A 44 123.86 -157.24 50.25
N THR A 45 124.44 -157.64 49.12
CA THR A 45 124.99 -156.70 48.13
C THR A 45 123.88 -155.98 47.34
N SER A 46 122.75 -156.65 47.09
CA SER A 46 121.59 -156.06 46.40
C SER A 46 120.83 -155.06 47.28
N THR A 47 120.76 -155.29 48.59
CA THR A 47 120.04 -154.38 49.50
C THR A 47 120.78 -153.05 49.70
N SER A 48 122.12 -153.05 49.75
CA SER A 48 122.91 -151.82 49.92
C SER A 48 122.87 -150.92 48.69
N SER A 49 122.88 -151.51 47.49
CA SER A 49 122.81 -150.77 46.24
C SER A 49 121.44 -150.12 46.05
N GLY A 50 120.34 -150.82 46.36
CA GLY A 50 118.98 -150.25 46.30
C GLY A 50 118.75 -149.06 47.24
N LEU A 51 119.32 -149.07 48.45
CA LEU A 51 119.14 -147.98 49.41
C LEU A 51 119.88 -146.69 48.99
N SER A 52 121.04 -146.81 48.32
CA SER A 52 121.81 -145.66 47.85
C SER A 52 121.07 -144.83 46.78
N THR A 53 120.30 -145.48 45.91
CA THR A 53 119.57 -144.83 44.82
C THR A 53 118.43 -143.96 45.33
N VAL A 54 117.74 -144.40 46.39
CA VAL A 54 116.64 -143.66 47.02
C VAL A 54 117.12 -142.34 47.63
N THR A 55 118.28 -142.35 48.28
CA THR A 55 118.83 -141.16 48.94
C THR A 55 119.13 -140.05 47.92
N SER A 56 119.79 -140.40 46.81
CA SER A 56 120.11 -139.45 45.73
C SER A 56 118.89 -138.79 45.09
N SER A 57 117.76 -139.51 44.99
CA SER A 57 116.51 -138.96 44.47
C SER A 57 115.88 -137.93 45.42
N VAL A 58 116.00 -138.11 46.74
CA VAL A 58 115.44 -137.19 47.74
C VAL A 58 116.19 -135.87 47.78
N ASP A 59 117.53 -135.90 47.68
CA ASP A 59 118.35 -134.67 47.63
C ASP A 59 118.07 -133.84 46.36
N SER A 60 117.93 -134.51 45.22
CA SER A 60 117.59 -133.86 43.94
C SER A 60 116.20 -133.21 43.98
N LEU A 61 115.23 -133.86 44.65
CA LEU A 61 113.88 -133.33 44.82
C LEU A 61 113.88 -132.08 45.72
N SER A 62 114.58 -132.12 46.86
CA SER A 62 114.64 -130.99 47.80
C SER A 62 115.24 -129.73 47.17
N THR A 63 116.31 -129.89 46.38
CA THR A 63 116.97 -128.78 45.67
C THR A 63 116.05 -128.16 44.61
N SER A 64 115.27 -128.99 43.89
CA SER A 64 114.29 -128.51 42.91
C SER A 64 113.13 -127.77 43.58
N THR A 65 112.64 -128.25 44.73
CA THR A 65 111.56 -127.60 45.47
C THR A 65 111.97 -126.24 46.04
N SER A 66 113.19 -126.07 46.57
CA SER A 66 113.63 -124.77 47.11
C SER A 66 113.82 -123.71 46.01
N SER A 67 114.35 -124.13 44.85
CA SER A 67 114.52 -123.26 43.67
C SER A 67 113.17 -122.85 43.10
N GLY A 68 112.21 -123.79 43.03
CA GLY A 68 110.82 -123.52 42.63
C GLY A 68 110.12 -122.53 43.57
N LEU A 69 110.28 -122.70 44.89
CA LEU A 69 109.66 -121.83 45.88
C LEU A 69 110.24 -120.40 45.87
N SER A 70 111.55 -120.27 45.66
CA SER A 70 112.21 -118.95 45.55
C SER A 70 111.73 -118.19 44.31
N THR A 71 111.57 -118.89 43.18
CA THR A 71 111.02 -118.30 41.94
C THR A 71 109.57 -117.86 42.14
N ALA A 72 108.76 -118.68 42.81
CA ALA A 72 107.38 -118.33 43.14
C ALA A 72 107.29 -117.08 44.04
N THR A 73 108.18 -116.96 45.04
CA THR A 73 108.23 -115.80 45.96
C THR A 73 108.58 -114.50 45.21
N SER A 74 109.59 -114.54 44.34
CA SER A 74 109.96 -113.39 43.49
C SER A 74 108.85 -113.00 42.51
N GLY A 75 108.10 -113.98 41.99
CA GLY A 75 106.92 -113.76 41.16
C GLY A 75 105.80 -113.03 41.93
N ILE A 76 105.52 -113.46 43.17
CA ILE A 76 104.53 -112.84 44.04
C ILE A 76 104.92 -111.40 44.40
N SER A 77 106.20 -111.14 44.71
CA SER A 77 106.68 -109.78 45.01
C SER A 77 106.56 -108.85 43.80
N SER A 78 106.96 -109.31 42.61
CA SER A 78 106.79 -108.55 41.37
C SER A 78 105.31 -108.24 41.10
N LEU A 79 104.43 -109.24 41.29
CA LEU A 79 103.00 -109.05 41.13
C LEU A 79 102.42 -108.04 42.13
N SER A 80 102.89 -108.02 43.39
CA SER A 80 102.48 -107.03 44.40
C SER A 80 102.87 -105.60 44.01
N THR A 81 104.08 -105.39 43.50
CA THR A 81 104.52 -104.08 43.01
C THR A 81 103.74 -103.64 41.76
N GLY A 82 103.45 -104.57 40.85
CA GLY A 82 102.58 -104.33 39.69
C GLY A 82 101.16 -103.95 40.11
N LEU A 83 100.57 -104.67 41.07
CA LEU A 83 99.24 -104.40 41.60
C LEU A 83 99.18 -103.04 42.32
N SER A 84 100.22 -102.67 43.07
CA SER A 84 100.30 -101.36 43.73
C SER A 84 100.33 -100.22 42.71
N THR A 85 101.07 -100.39 41.61
CA THR A 85 101.11 -99.40 40.51
C THR A 85 99.74 -99.28 39.83
N VAL A 86 99.05 -100.40 39.60
CA VAL A 86 97.68 -100.40 39.07
C VAL A 86 96.74 -99.66 40.01
N SER A 87 96.85 -99.87 41.33
CA SER A 87 96.04 -99.14 42.32
C SER A 87 96.27 -97.62 42.23
N SER A 88 97.52 -97.17 42.22
CA SER A 88 97.85 -95.74 42.11
C SER A 88 97.34 -95.12 40.80
N ASN A 89 97.36 -95.86 39.69
CA ASN A 89 96.81 -95.41 38.41
C ASN A 89 95.28 -95.30 38.47
N VAL A 90 94.61 -96.25 39.13
CA VAL A 90 93.15 -96.20 39.35
C VAL A 90 92.76 -95.01 40.24
N ASP A 91 93.52 -94.73 41.31
CA ASP A 91 93.27 -93.58 42.17
C ASP A 91 93.49 -92.25 41.43
N SER A 92 94.53 -92.17 40.61
CA SER A 92 94.80 -91.00 39.76
C SER A 92 93.71 -90.80 38.71
N LEU A 93 93.19 -91.89 38.12
CA LEU A 93 92.08 -91.83 37.18
C LEU A 93 90.77 -91.42 37.87
N SER A 94 90.51 -91.89 39.09
CA SER A 94 89.34 -91.52 39.90
C SER A 94 89.33 -90.03 40.25
N THR A 95 90.49 -89.50 40.65
CA THR A 95 90.66 -88.06 40.91
C THR A 95 90.55 -87.23 39.63
N GLY A 96 91.14 -87.67 38.52
CA GLY A 96 90.98 -87.06 37.19
C GLY A 96 89.53 -87.06 36.68
N LEU A 97 88.79 -88.15 36.93
CA LEU A 97 87.38 -88.25 36.58
C LEU A 97 86.51 -87.34 37.48
N SER A 98 86.82 -87.26 38.77
CA SER A 98 86.10 -86.40 39.72
C SER A 98 86.27 -84.92 39.42
N THR A 99 87.48 -84.49 39.03
CA THR A 99 87.75 -83.11 38.57
C THR A 99 87.03 -82.81 37.25
N THR A 100 87.05 -83.75 36.30
CA THR A 100 86.28 -83.64 35.06
C THR A 100 84.78 -83.49 35.34
N ASN A 101 84.22 -84.32 36.23
CA ASN A 101 82.82 -84.25 36.63
C ASN A 101 82.46 -82.91 37.30
N SER A 102 83.36 -82.37 38.14
CA SER A 102 83.18 -81.07 38.80
C SER A 102 83.22 -79.90 37.81
N ASN A 103 84.13 -79.97 36.82
CA ASN A 103 84.22 -78.97 35.75
C ASN A 103 82.97 -79.01 34.85
N VAL A 104 82.49 -80.20 34.50
CA VAL A 104 81.23 -80.37 33.76
C VAL A 104 80.05 -79.81 34.56
N GLY A 105 79.94 -80.13 35.85
CA GLY A 105 78.88 -79.58 36.71
C GLY A 105 78.91 -78.06 36.81
N SER A 106 80.11 -77.47 36.94
CA SER A 106 80.30 -76.02 36.98
C SER A 106 79.94 -75.36 35.65
N LEU A 107 80.32 -75.99 34.53
CA LEU A 107 79.98 -75.52 33.19
C LEU A 107 78.46 -75.61 32.93
N SER A 108 77.80 -76.69 33.33
CA SER A 108 76.34 -76.83 33.26
C SER A 108 75.61 -75.78 34.09
N THR A 109 76.11 -75.51 35.30
CA THR A 109 75.55 -74.46 36.19
C THR A 109 75.75 -73.07 35.59
N SER A 110 76.93 -72.77 35.07
CA SER A 110 77.23 -71.47 34.44
C SER A 110 76.44 -71.27 33.15
N THR A 111 76.32 -72.31 32.33
CA THR A 111 75.55 -72.28 31.08
C THR A 111 74.06 -72.12 31.36
N SER A 112 73.51 -72.84 32.36
CA SER A 112 72.09 -72.69 32.75
C SER A 112 71.79 -71.33 33.36
N ALA A 113 72.69 -70.77 34.18
CA ALA A 113 72.55 -69.41 34.71
C ALA A 113 72.64 -68.35 33.60
N GLY A 114 73.59 -68.49 32.67
CA GLY A 114 73.72 -67.63 31.51
C GLY A 114 72.50 -67.69 30.59
N LEU A 115 72.01 -68.90 30.31
CA LEU A 115 70.78 -69.10 29.53
C LEU A 115 69.56 -68.52 30.25
N SER A 116 69.41 -68.73 31.55
CA SER A 116 68.30 -68.17 32.34
C SER A 116 68.29 -66.64 32.31
N THR A 117 69.47 -66.01 32.47
CA THR A 117 69.61 -64.55 32.37
C THR A 117 69.25 -64.05 30.98
N ALA A 118 69.68 -64.74 29.93
CA ALA A 118 69.31 -64.42 28.56
C ALA A 118 67.80 -64.58 28.33
N THR A 119 67.17 -65.64 28.84
CA THR A 119 65.72 -65.84 28.79
C THR A 119 64.96 -64.73 29.52
N SER A 120 65.41 -64.32 30.71
CA SER A 120 64.82 -63.19 31.45
C SER A 120 64.99 -61.87 30.72
N GLY A 121 66.14 -61.63 30.08
CA GLY A 121 66.39 -60.45 29.25
C GLY A 121 65.47 -60.40 28.03
N ILE A 122 65.31 -61.53 27.33
CA ILE A 122 64.39 -61.68 26.20
C ILE A 122 62.94 -61.47 26.64
N SER A 123 62.54 -62.03 27.80
CA SER A 123 61.19 -61.83 28.34
C SER A 123 60.93 -60.37 28.69
N SER A 124 61.88 -59.70 29.34
CA SER A 124 61.78 -58.27 29.66
C SER A 124 61.69 -57.41 28.40
N LEU A 125 62.51 -57.70 27.39
CA LEU A 125 62.47 -57.03 26.10
C LEU A 125 61.14 -57.27 25.38
N SER A 126 60.59 -58.49 25.43
CA SER A 126 59.27 -58.80 24.89
C SER A 126 58.17 -58.00 25.58
N THR A 127 58.19 -57.90 26.91
CA THR A 127 57.21 -57.07 27.64
C THR A 127 57.36 -55.58 27.30
N GLY A 128 58.59 -55.07 27.22
CA GLY A 128 58.87 -53.69 26.83
C GLY A 128 58.39 -53.39 25.39
N LEU A 129 58.62 -54.32 24.46
CA LEU A 129 58.13 -54.20 23.10
C LEU A 129 56.59 -54.22 23.06
N SER A 130 55.93 -55.14 23.78
CA SER A 130 54.45 -55.17 23.86
C SER A 130 53.85 -53.89 24.46
N THR A 131 54.50 -53.29 25.46
CA THR A 131 54.06 -51.99 26.01
C THR A 131 54.23 -50.86 24.99
N THR A 132 55.32 -50.89 24.22
CA THR A 132 55.57 -49.93 23.13
C THR A 132 54.52 -50.06 22.02
N ASP A 133 54.21 -51.29 21.61
CA ASP A 133 53.16 -51.59 20.63
C ASP A 133 51.78 -51.12 21.12
N SER A 134 51.48 -51.34 22.40
CA SER A 134 50.21 -50.90 23.01
C SER A 134 50.10 -49.38 23.05
N ASN A 135 51.17 -48.68 23.45
CA ASN A 135 51.21 -47.22 23.44
C ASN A 135 51.10 -46.65 22.02
N LEU A 136 51.75 -47.30 21.04
CA LEU A 136 51.65 -46.91 19.63
C LEU A 136 50.23 -47.12 19.09
N ALA A 137 49.55 -48.21 19.48
CA ALA A 137 48.16 -48.45 19.13
C ALA A 137 47.22 -47.41 19.77
N SER A 138 47.41 -47.04 21.04
CA SER A 138 46.67 -45.97 21.71
C SER A 138 46.91 -44.58 21.07
N LEU A 139 48.14 -44.31 20.65
CA LEU A 139 48.45 -43.08 19.94
C LEU A 139 47.81 -43.07 18.55
N SER A 140 47.86 -44.17 17.82
CA SER A 140 47.22 -44.33 16.51
C SER A 140 45.71 -44.11 16.59
N THR A 141 45.04 -44.70 17.58
CA THR A 141 43.60 -44.49 17.82
C THR A 141 43.29 -43.03 18.19
N SER A 142 44.10 -42.40 19.05
CA SER A 142 43.94 -40.98 19.41
C SER A 142 44.12 -40.04 18.22
N VAL A 143 45.14 -40.29 17.38
CA VAL A 143 45.39 -39.54 16.14
C VAL A 143 44.26 -39.77 15.13
N GLY A 144 43.72 -40.99 15.04
CA GLY A 144 42.53 -41.31 14.24
C GLY A 144 41.27 -40.56 14.74
N GLY A 145 41.10 -40.43 16.05
CA GLY A 145 40.04 -39.63 16.65
C GLY A 145 40.19 -38.13 16.36
N ALA A 146 41.41 -37.61 16.45
CA ALA A 146 41.69 -36.20 16.14
C ALA A 146 41.49 -35.89 14.65
N SER A 147 41.92 -36.77 13.74
CA SER A 147 41.76 -36.59 12.29
C SER A 147 40.29 -36.67 11.86
N SER A 148 39.51 -37.58 12.45
CA SER A 148 38.06 -37.64 12.24
C SER A 148 37.35 -36.40 12.81
N GLY A 149 37.72 -35.93 14.01
CA GLY A 149 37.19 -34.70 14.59
C GLY A 149 37.48 -33.45 13.74
N LEU A 150 38.70 -33.31 13.21
CA LEU A 150 39.06 -32.24 12.30
C LEU A 150 38.26 -32.32 10.98
N THR A 151 38.07 -33.54 10.46
CA THR A 151 37.26 -33.77 9.26
C THR A 151 35.80 -33.37 9.50
N SER A 152 35.22 -33.74 10.64
CA SER A 152 33.87 -33.32 11.03
C SER A 152 33.76 -31.81 11.19
N LEU A 153 34.71 -31.15 11.87
CA LEU A 153 34.71 -29.70 12.03
C LEU A 153 34.83 -28.97 10.68
N SER A 154 35.72 -29.44 9.81
CA SER A 154 35.87 -28.91 8.44
C SER A 154 34.57 -29.07 7.64
N THR A 155 33.92 -30.24 7.75
CA THR A 155 32.64 -30.51 7.09
C THR A 155 31.53 -29.61 7.66
N SER A 156 31.40 -29.47 8.98
CA SER A 156 30.40 -28.60 9.60
C SER A 156 30.63 -27.12 9.29
N THR A 157 31.88 -26.67 9.28
CA THR A 157 32.21 -25.27 8.98
C THR A 157 31.98 -24.95 7.51
N SER A 158 32.40 -25.84 6.60
CA SER A 158 32.19 -25.66 5.15
C SER A 158 30.71 -25.71 4.78
N THR A 159 29.94 -26.63 5.36
CA THR A 159 28.48 -26.69 5.16
C THR A 159 27.79 -25.45 5.73
N GLY A 160 28.11 -25.04 6.96
CA GLY A 160 27.56 -23.82 7.56
C GLY A 160 27.88 -22.55 6.76
N LEU A 161 29.13 -22.39 6.31
CA LEU A 161 29.54 -21.27 5.46
C LEU A 161 28.85 -21.29 4.09
N SER A 162 28.68 -22.48 3.51
CA SER A 162 27.95 -22.64 2.24
C SER A 162 26.49 -22.21 2.39
N THR A 163 25.81 -22.66 3.44
CA THR A 163 24.42 -22.25 3.74
C THR A 163 24.29 -20.74 3.97
N ALA A 164 25.23 -20.14 4.70
CA ALA A 164 25.26 -18.69 4.91
C ALA A 164 25.44 -17.93 3.58
N THR A 165 26.37 -18.38 2.74
CA THR A 165 26.61 -17.81 1.41
C THR A 165 25.38 -17.90 0.51
N SER A 166 24.69 -19.04 0.49
CA SER A 166 23.44 -19.20 -0.25
C SER A 166 22.32 -18.27 0.24
N SER A 167 22.22 -18.07 1.55
CA SER A 167 21.23 -17.17 2.16
C SER A 167 21.49 -15.71 1.78
N ILE A 168 22.76 -15.27 1.81
CA ILE A 168 23.17 -13.92 1.39
C ILE A 168 22.90 -13.71 -0.10
N SER A 169 23.17 -14.71 -0.94
CA SER A 169 22.88 -14.66 -2.38
C SER A 169 21.38 -14.51 -2.67
N SER A 170 20.55 -15.25 -1.92
CA SER A 170 19.09 -15.14 -2.01
C SER A 170 18.61 -13.75 -1.58
N LEU A 171 19.12 -13.22 -0.47
CA LEU A 171 18.80 -11.86 -0.01
C LEU A 171 19.22 -10.80 -1.02
N SER A 172 20.43 -10.90 -1.59
CA SER A 172 20.92 -10.01 -2.65
C SER A 172 19.97 -10.02 -3.85
N THR A 173 19.53 -11.20 -4.27
CA THR A 173 18.53 -11.35 -5.34
C THR A 173 17.20 -10.67 -4.99
N THR A 174 16.73 -10.82 -3.75
CA THR A 174 15.52 -10.15 -3.26
C THR A 174 15.67 -8.62 -3.24
N VAL A 175 16.77 -8.09 -2.73
CA VAL A 175 17.05 -6.64 -2.66
C VAL A 175 17.13 -6.04 -4.07
N ASN A 176 17.87 -6.67 -4.98
CA ASN A 176 17.94 -6.21 -6.37
C ASN A 176 16.56 -6.26 -7.04
N THR A 177 15.76 -7.29 -6.76
CA THR A 177 14.38 -7.37 -7.27
C THR A 177 13.52 -6.22 -6.73
N ILE A 178 13.65 -5.86 -5.45
CA ILE A 178 12.94 -4.73 -4.86
C ILE A 178 13.38 -3.40 -5.50
N ASN A 179 14.68 -3.21 -5.71
CA ASN A 179 15.23 -1.98 -6.30
C ASN A 179 14.82 -1.82 -7.77
N ASP A 180 14.90 -2.90 -8.55
CA ASP A 180 14.74 -2.82 -10.01
C ASP A 180 13.30 -3.04 -10.47
N LYS A 181 12.51 -3.82 -9.72
CA LYS A 181 11.13 -4.20 -10.08
C LYS A 181 10.10 -3.80 -9.04
N GLY A 182 10.51 -3.43 -7.83
CA GLY A 182 9.60 -3.07 -6.76
C GLY A 182 8.95 -4.25 -6.03
N THR A 183 8.00 -3.94 -5.16
CA THR A 183 7.15 -4.91 -4.44
C THR A 183 5.73 -4.89 -5.02
N LYS A 184 4.86 -5.84 -4.65
CA LYS A 184 3.51 -6.06 -5.23
C LYS A 184 2.66 -4.80 -5.48
N TYR A 185 2.77 -3.78 -4.63
CA TYR A 185 1.98 -2.54 -4.73
C TYR A 185 2.82 -1.30 -5.09
N PHE A 186 4.15 -1.45 -5.11
CA PHE A 186 5.08 -0.37 -5.40
C PHE A 186 6.05 -0.84 -6.48
N HIS A 187 5.69 -0.60 -7.74
CA HIS A 187 6.50 -0.93 -8.91
C HIS A 187 6.99 0.35 -9.58
N ALA A 188 8.30 0.44 -9.84
CA ALA A 188 8.87 1.47 -10.69
C ALA A 188 9.18 0.86 -12.06
N ASN A 189 8.65 1.46 -13.13
CA ASN A 189 9.02 1.11 -14.50
C ASN A 189 9.56 2.38 -15.19
N SER A 190 10.77 2.78 -14.83
CA SER A 190 11.43 3.97 -15.37
C SER A 190 12.94 3.79 -15.42
N THR A 191 13.56 4.44 -16.40
CA THR A 191 15.03 4.58 -16.52
C THR A 191 15.49 6.01 -16.24
N ALA A 192 14.58 6.91 -15.91
CA ALA A 192 14.89 8.30 -15.59
C ALA A 192 15.49 8.43 -14.19
N GLY A 193 16.07 9.60 -13.90
CA GLY A 193 16.69 9.88 -12.60
C GLY A 193 15.74 9.71 -11.41
N ASP A 194 16.34 9.51 -10.24
CA ASP A 194 15.64 9.20 -8.99
C ASP A 194 14.72 10.34 -8.52
N ALA A 195 13.80 10.01 -7.61
CA ALA A 195 13.01 10.97 -6.86
C ALA A 195 13.90 11.72 -5.86
N VAL A 196 13.62 13.01 -5.64
CA VAL A 196 14.37 13.86 -4.71
C VAL A 196 13.43 14.46 -3.68
N ALA A 197 13.46 13.93 -2.45
CA ALA A 197 12.82 14.53 -1.29
C ALA A 197 13.88 15.22 -0.42
N SER A 198 14.10 16.53 -0.63
CA SER A 198 15.12 17.31 0.09
C SER A 198 14.56 18.19 1.20
N GLY A 199 13.24 18.42 1.22
CA GLY A 199 12.57 19.13 2.31
C GLY A 199 12.42 18.26 3.56
N ALA A 200 12.32 18.90 4.74
CA ALA A 200 12.02 18.20 5.99
C ALA A 200 10.65 17.49 5.89
N GLU A 201 10.56 16.22 6.27
CA GLU A 201 9.32 15.43 6.21
C GLU A 201 8.66 15.39 4.81
N ALA A 202 9.46 15.59 3.75
CA ALA A 202 8.97 15.58 2.37
C ALA A 202 8.85 14.16 1.80
N VAL A 203 7.97 14.00 0.81
CA VAL A 203 7.76 12.73 0.09
C VAL A 203 7.82 12.99 -1.41
N ALA A 204 8.73 12.27 -2.10
CA ALA A 204 8.87 12.30 -3.55
C ALA A 204 8.63 10.90 -4.12
N ILE A 205 7.72 10.75 -5.09
CA ILE A 205 7.34 9.47 -5.70
C ILE A 205 7.37 9.61 -7.22
N GLY A 206 8.21 8.80 -7.88
CA GLY A 206 8.34 8.77 -9.34
C GLY A 206 9.56 9.53 -9.86
N PRO A 207 9.97 9.27 -11.12
CA PRO A 207 11.25 9.73 -11.64
C PRO A 207 11.32 11.25 -11.72
N LYS A 208 12.46 11.84 -11.34
CA LYS A 208 12.68 13.30 -11.34
C LYS A 208 11.67 14.11 -10.51
N SER A 209 10.84 13.46 -9.69
CA SER A 209 9.97 14.19 -8.76
C SER A 209 10.83 14.93 -7.74
N LEU A 210 10.45 16.15 -7.40
CA LEU A 210 11.18 17.04 -6.50
C LEU A 210 10.23 17.57 -5.41
N ALA A 211 10.41 17.08 -4.19
CA ALA A 211 9.75 17.60 -2.99
C ALA A 211 10.80 18.32 -2.13
N SER A 212 10.95 19.63 -2.33
CA SER A 212 12.01 20.44 -1.69
C SER A 212 11.52 21.36 -0.57
N GLY A 213 10.21 21.57 -0.44
CA GLY A 213 9.63 22.29 0.70
C GLY A 213 9.45 21.40 1.92
N ALA A 214 9.42 21.98 3.12
CA ALA A 214 9.06 21.23 4.33
C ALA A 214 7.62 20.68 4.22
N ASN A 215 7.39 19.46 4.69
CA ASN A 215 6.09 18.77 4.64
C ASN A 215 5.49 18.67 3.21
N SER A 216 6.33 18.74 2.16
CA SER A 216 5.88 18.73 0.78
C SER A 216 5.67 17.31 0.23
N PHE A 217 4.77 17.17 -0.74
CA PHE A 217 4.45 15.89 -1.39
C PHE A 217 4.50 16.05 -2.91
N ALA A 218 5.46 15.42 -3.58
CA ALA A 218 5.57 15.38 -5.04
C ALA A 218 5.39 13.95 -5.56
N ALA A 219 4.40 13.69 -6.40
CA ALA A 219 4.15 12.36 -6.97
C ALA A 219 3.87 12.43 -8.47
N GLY A 220 4.74 11.83 -9.29
CA GLY A 220 4.66 11.82 -10.75
C GLY A 220 5.99 12.19 -11.40
N ASN A 221 6.14 11.82 -12.68
CA ASN A 221 7.36 12.15 -13.42
C ASN A 221 7.51 13.68 -13.56
N ASP A 222 8.63 14.23 -13.08
CA ASP A 222 8.92 15.68 -13.01
C ASP A 222 7.90 16.51 -12.19
N ALA A 223 7.17 15.88 -11.25
CA ALA A 223 6.31 16.61 -10.30
C ALA A 223 7.17 17.45 -9.32
N LYS A 224 6.80 18.71 -9.05
CA LYS A 224 7.60 19.67 -8.27
C LYS A 224 6.75 20.32 -7.17
N ALA A 225 7.06 19.98 -5.93
CA ALA A 225 6.50 20.56 -4.72
C ALA A 225 7.63 21.33 -4.00
N THR A 226 7.80 22.61 -4.32
CA THR A 226 9.05 23.34 -4.02
C THR A 226 8.99 24.28 -2.82
N ALA A 227 7.81 24.47 -2.22
CA ALA A 227 7.60 25.29 -1.04
C ALA A 227 6.91 24.50 0.09
N ASP A 228 6.88 25.06 1.29
CA ASP A 228 6.39 24.37 2.47
C ASP A 228 4.89 24.03 2.36
N GLY A 229 4.50 22.84 2.81
CA GLY A 229 3.12 22.35 2.80
C GLY A 229 2.54 22.09 1.40
N THR A 230 3.37 22.07 0.35
CA THR A 230 2.88 21.92 -1.03
C THR A 230 2.56 20.48 -1.42
N VAL A 231 1.59 20.32 -2.31
CA VAL A 231 1.21 19.03 -2.90
C VAL A 231 1.23 19.14 -4.43
N ALA A 232 2.10 18.37 -5.09
CA ALA A 232 2.18 18.28 -6.54
C ALA A 232 1.98 16.83 -7.00
N ILE A 233 0.88 16.52 -7.68
CA ILE A 233 0.54 15.15 -8.11
C ILE A 233 0.24 15.15 -9.61
N GLY A 234 1.02 14.43 -10.40
CA GLY A 234 0.88 14.29 -11.85
C GLY A 234 2.17 14.59 -12.62
N PHE A 235 2.21 14.18 -13.89
CA PHE A 235 3.35 14.47 -14.78
C PHE A 235 3.56 15.98 -14.91
N GLY A 236 4.72 16.50 -14.51
CA GLY A 236 5.06 17.92 -14.58
C GLY A 236 4.14 18.84 -13.75
N ALA A 237 3.42 18.31 -12.75
CA ALA A 237 2.63 19.13 -11.82
C ALA A 237 3.56 20.03 -10.98
N GLN A 238 3.20 21.29 -10.77
CA GLN A 238 4.06 22.27 -10.09
C GLN A 238 3.27 23.03 -9.01
N ALA A 239 3.62 22.81 -7.76
CA ALA A 239 3.14 23.57 -6.60
C ALA A 239 4.35 24.30 -5.99
N THR A 240 4.45 25.61 -6.25
CA THR A 240 5.73 26.33 -6.05
C THR A 240 5.73 27.32 -4.89
N GLN A 241 4.57 27.59 -4.28
CA GLN A 241 4.41 28.54 -3.17
C GLN A 241 3.75 27.84 -1.98
N THR A 242 3.92 28.39 -0.77
CA THR A 242 3.44 27.80 0.49
C THR A 242 1.96 27.37 0.42
N ASP A 243 1.66 26.18 0.92
CA ASP A 243 0.33 25.56 0.96
C ASP A 243 -0.37 25.39 -0.41
N ALA A 244 0.37 25.46 -1.52
CA ALA A 244 -0.19 25.28 -2.85
C ALA A 244 -0.45 23.79 -3.18
N VAL A 245 -1.53 23.54 -3.92
CA VAL A 245 -1.95 22.20 -4.34
C VAL A 245 -2.12 22.15 -5.85
N ALA A 246 -1.27 21.38 -6.54
CA ALA A 246 -1.33 21.13 -7.97
C ALA A 246 -1.59 19.64 -8.24
N ILE A 247 -2.76 19.29 -8.77
CA ILE A 247 -3.15 17.90 -9.04
C ILE A 247 -3.60 17.76 -10.49
N GLY A 248 -2.83 17.05 -11.31
CA GLY A 248 -3.09 16.84 -12.73
C GLY A 248 -1.83 17.00 -13.57
N SER A 249 -1.80 16.41 -14.77
CA SER A 249 -0.67 16.56 -15.70
C SER A 249 -0.48 18.04 -16.06
N GLY A 250 0.68 18.61 -15.75
CA GLY A 250 0.99 20.01 -16.01
C GLY A 250 0.16 21.02 -15.21
N ALA A 251 -0.52 20.59 -14.14
CA ALA A 251 -1.22 21.51 -13.24
C ALA A 251 -0.20 22.45 -12.56
N GLN A 252 -0.54 23.74 -12.42
CA GLN A 252 0.35 24.79 -11.93
C GLN A 252 -0.34 25.60 -10.84
N ALA A 253 0.02 25.36 -9.59
CA ALA A 253 -0.39 26.15 -8.42
C ALA A 253 0.80 27.01 -7.96
N VAL A 254 0.91 28.22 -8.50
CA VAL A 254 2.11 29.07 -8.40
C VAL A 254 1.91 30.31 -7.54
N GLY A 255 0.78 30.43 -6.86
CA GLY A 255 0.57 31.43 -5.81
C GLY A 255 0.39 30.79 -4.44
N ALA A 256 0.58 31.56 -3.37
CA ALA A 256 0.38 31.07 -2.00
C ALA A 256 -1.06 30.56 -1.80
N SER A 257 -1.21 29.40 -1.16
CA SER A 257 -2.48 28.71 -0.94
C SER A 257 -3.32 28.49 -2.21
N ALA A 258 -2.68 28.48 -3.39
CA ALA A 258 -3.38 28.28 -4.66
C ALA A 258 -3.73 26.80 -4.84
N ILE A 259 -4.89 26.55 -5.45
CA ILE A 259 -5.35 25.18 -5.74
C ILE A 259 -5.58 25.08 -7.25
N ALA A 260 -4.83 24.22 -7.94
CA ALA A 260 -4.97 23.90 -9.35
C ALA A 260 -5.23 22.40 -9.52
N ILE A 261 -6.45 22.00 -9.84
CA ILE A 261 -6.84 20.60 -10.03
C ILE A 261 -7.39 20.40 -11.44
N GLY A 262 -6.75 19.53 -12.21
CA GLY A 262 -7.04 19.28 -13.61
C GLY A 262 -5.79 19.41 -14.47
N ALA A 263 -5.73 18.67 -15.58
CA ALA A 263 -4.58 18.78 -16.48
C ALA A 263 -4.47 20.20 -17.06
N GLY A 264 -3.30 20.81 -16.96
CA GLY A 264 -3.05 22.19 -17.41
C GLY A 264 -3.76 23.29 -16.60
N ALA A 265 -4.42 22.97 -15.47
CA ALA A 265 -5.04 23.98 -14.61
C ALA A 265 -3.98 24.95 -14.07
N LEU A 266 -4.30 26.24 -14.01
CA LEU A 266 -3.39 27.31 -13.57
C LEU A 266 -4.04 28.19 -12.50
N ALA A 267 -3.45 28.20 -11.32
CA ALA A 267 -3.89 29.01 -10.18
C ALA A 267 -2.75 29.92 -9.66
N THR A 268 -2.97 31.23 -9.67
CA THR A 268 -2.06 32.27 -9.15
C THR A 268 -2.68 32.96 -7.92
N GLY A 269 -2.66 32.27 -6.76
CA GLY A 269 -3.24 32.77 -5.50
C GLY A 269 -4.77 32.72 -5.52
N SER A 270 -5.31 31.59 -5.96
CA SER A 270 -6.68 31.43 -6.45
C SER A 270 -7.05 29.94 -6.50
N GLN A 271 -8.24 29.63 -7.01
CA GLN A 271 -8.75 28.27 -7.13
C GLN A 271 -9.13 27.96 -8.58
N ALA A 272 -8.52 26.96 -9.19
CA ALA A 272 -8.78 26.50 -10.55
C ALA A 272 -9.07 24.99 -10.55
N PHE A 273 -10.28 24.61 -10.92
CA PHE A 273 -10.75 23.23 -10.97
C PHE A 273 -11.28 22.92 -12.38
N GLY A 274 -10.72 21.91 -13.05
CA GLY A 274 -11.03 21.52 -14.41
C GLY A 274 -9.81 21.60 -15.33
N LYS A 275 -9.83 20.85 -16.44
CA LYS A 275 -8.77 20.86 -17.45
C LYS A 275 -8.61 22.26 -18.04
N ASP A 276 -7.39 22.77 -18.10
CA ASP A 276 -7.06 24.12 -18.58
C ASP A 276 -7.86 25.26 -17.91
N SER A 277 -8.40 25.02 -16.71
CA SER A 277 -9.03 26.07 -15.92
C SER A 277 -8.00 27.10 -15.45
N ARG A 278 -8.38 28.37 -15.38
CA ARG A 278 -7.48 29.48 -15.06
C ARG A 278 -8.13 30.41 -14.05
N ALA A 279 -7.43 30.67 -12.96
CA ALA A 279 -7.86 31.65 -11.98
C ALA A 279 -6.65 32.38 -11.39
N GLY A 280 -6.77 33.68 -11.16
CA GLY A 280 -5.75 34.47 -10.49
C GLY A 280 -6.35 35.59 -9.66
N GLY A 281 -5.51 36.29 -8.90
CA GLY A 281 -5.90 37.47 -8.13
C GLY A 281 -7.07 37.22 -7.16
N GLY A 282 -7.10 36.05 -6.51
CA GLY A 282 -8.17 35.62 -5.60
C GLY A 282 -9.46 35.15 -6.28
N GLY A 283 -9.44 34.89 -7.59
CA GLY A 283 -10.57 34.35 -8.34
C GLY A 283 -10.80 32.85 -8.15
N ALA A 284 -11.91 32.36 -8.71
CA ALA A 284 -12.26 30.94 -8.71
C ALA A 284 -12.82 30.49 -10.07
N ALA A 285 -12.22 29.47 -10.67
CA ALA A 285 -12.64 28.86 -11.92
C ALA A 285 -13.03 27.39 -11.70
N PHE A 286 -14.26 27.02 -12.03
CA PHE A 286 -14.80 25.68 -11.88
C PHE A 286 -15.38 25.19 -13.21
N GLY A 287 -14.74 24.20 -13.83
CA GLY A 287 -15.10 23.61 -15.11
C GLY A 287 -13.94 23.65 -16.11
N ASP A 288 -13.94 22.71 -17.05
CA ASP A 288 -12.89 22.66 -18.09
C ASP A 288 -12.91 23.93 -18.93
N GLY A 289 -11.74 24.54 -19.09
CA GLY A 289 -11.55 25.82 -19.80
C GLY A 289 -12.21 27.03 -19.14
N ALA A 290 -12.73 26.91 -17.91
CA ALA A 290 -13.22 28.05 -17.16
C ALA A 290 -12.07 29.04 -16.87
N ASP A 291 -12.29 30.33 -17.13
CA ASP A 291 -11.29 31.38 -17.01
C ASP A 291 -11.84 32.52 -16.16
N ALA A 292 -11.46 32.53 -14.88
CA ALA A 292 -11.80 33.59 -13.93
C ALA A 292 -10.92 34.84 -14.07
N GLY A 293 -9.99 34.86 -15.03
CA GLY A 293 -9.05 35.95 -15.23
C GLY A 293 -7.87 35.93 -14.25
N GLY A 294 -6.98 36.91 -14.36
CA GLY A 294 -5.92 37.15 -13.37
C GLY A 294 -4.65 36.31 -13.51
N THR A 295 -4.56 35.48 -14.55
CA THR A 295 -3.35 34.70 -14.87
C THR A 295 -2.70 35.18 -16.15
N ALA A 296 -1.42 34.85 -16.37
CA ALA A 296 -0.70 35.17 -17.61
C ALA A 296 -1.33 34.51 -18.86
N LEU A 297 -2.04 33.39 -18.68
CA LEU A 297 -2.71 32.66 -19.77
C LEU A 297 -4.19 33.02 -19.91
N SER A 298 -4.76 33.80 -18.98
CA SER A 298 -6.16 34.18 -19.02
C SER A 298 -6.46 35.14 -20.17
N LYS A 299 -7.68 35.08 -20.72
CA LYS A 299 -8.20 36.04 -21.70
C LYS A 299 -8.15 37.48 -21.16
N ALA A 300 -8.32 37.64 -19.85
CA ALA A 300 -8.17 38.92 -19.16
C ALA A 300 -7.17 38.79 -18.01
N GLN A 301 -5.95 39.30 -18.21
CA GLN A 301 -4.84 39.14 -17.28
C GLN A 301 -4.95 40.05 -16.04
N ASN A 302 -5.64 41.19 -16.16
CA ASN A 302 -5.78 42.20 -15.11
C ASN A 302 -7.14 42.11 -14.39
N VAL A 303 -7.61 40.89 -14.14
CA VAL A 303 -8.86 40.62 -13.42
C VAL A 303 -8.52 40.07 -12.04
N SER A 304 -9.18 40.60 -11.01
CA SER A 304 -9.12 40.08 -9.64
C SER A 304 -10.52 39.69 -9.17
N ARG A 305 -10.61 38.68 -8.30
CA ARG A 305 -11.87 38.21 -7.71
C ARG A 305 -12.95 37.81 -8.75
N GLY A 306 -12.54 37.33 -9.92
CA GLY A 306 -13.46 36.77 -10.90
C GLY A 306 -13.97 35.40 -10.45
N THR A 307 -15.23 35.07 -10.76
CA THR A 307 -15.80 33.74 -10.52
C THR A 307 -16.36 33.16 -11.81
N ALA A 308 -15.73 32.11 -12.34
CA ALA A 308 -16.17 31.41 -13.55
C ALA A 308 -16.66 30.00 -13.18
N ILE A 309 -17.94 29.70 -13.42
CA ILE A 309 -18.55 28.39 -13.10
C ILE A 309 -19.19 27.84 -14.37
N GLY A 310 -18.65 26.74 -14.89
CA GLY A 310 -19.11 26.04 -16.08
C GLY A 310 -18.00 25.88 -17.12
N PHE A 311 -18.16 24.86 -17.98
CA PHE A 311 -17.28 24.63 -19.12
C PHE A 311 -17.11 25.91 -19.95
N GLY A 312 -15.88 26.39 -20.14
CA GLY A 312 -15.58 27.56 -20.95
C GLY A 312 -16.20 28.88 -20.45
N ALA A 313 -16.65 28.97 -19.19
CA ALA A 313 -17.11 30.24 -18.62
C ALA A 313 -15.95 31.23 -18.49
N VAL A 314 -16.16 32.51 -18.81
CA VAL A 314 -15.10 33.53 -18.85
C VAL A 314 -15.50 34.78 -18.08
N VAL A 315 -14.60 35.27 -17.23
CA VAL A 315 -14.72 36.58 -16.59
C VAL A 315 -13.69 37.53 -17.19
N THR A 316 -14.12 38.69 -17.68
CA THR A 316 -13.22 39.71 -18.23
C THR A 316 -13.18 40.99 -17.41
N GLN A 317 -13.94 41.08 -16.32
CA GLN A 317 -13.99 42.22 -15.43
C GLN A 317 -13.78 41.80 -13.97
N SER A 318 -12.99 42.59 -13.22
CA SER A 318 -12.75 42.34 -11.79
C SER A 318 -14.05 42.29 -10.99
N GLY A 319 -14.19 41.25 -10.16
CA GLY A 319 -15.39 40.98 -9.38
C GLY A 319 -16.58 40.38 -10.16
N GLY A 320 -16.42 40.11 -11.46
CA GLY A 320 -17.49 39.57 -12.30
C GLY A 320 -17.74 38.08 -12.04
N VAL A 321 -18.97 37.63 -12.32
CA VAL A 321 -19.36 36.23 -12.15
C VAL A 321 -19.94 35.69 -13.46
N ALA A 322 -19.30 34.69 -14.06
CA ALA A 322 -19.83 33.97 -15.21
C ALA A 322 -20.42 32.63 -14.76
N LEU A 323 -21.73 32.46 -14.90
CA LEU A 323 -22.48 31.33 -14.36
C LEU A 323 -23.16 30.52 -15.47
N GLY A 324 -22.66 29.31 -15.69
CA GLY A 324 -23.10 28.37 -16.72
C GLY A 324 -22.09 28.26 -17.86
N ALA A 325 -22.14 27.13 -18.58
CA ALA A 325 -21.20 26.85 -19.67
C ALA A 325 -21.18 27.98 -20.72
N ASN A 326 -19.99 28.40 -21.14
CA ASN A 326 -19.74 29.47 -22.11
C ASN A 326 -20.32 30.84 -21.72
N SER A 327 -20.68 31.07 -20.46
CA SER A 327 -21.11 32.41 -20.03
C SER A 327 -19.93 33.36 -19.99
N VAL A 328 -20.16 34.63 -20.31
CA VAL A 328 -19.13 35.68 -20.34
C VAL A 328 -19.57 36.85 -19.48
N ALA A 329 -18.83 37.12 -18.40
CA ALA A 329 -19.04 38.28 -17.53
C ALA A 329 -18.13 39.44 -17.96
N SER A 330 -18.67 40.32 -18.82
CA SER A 330 -17.93 41.43 -19.45
C SER A 330 -18.39 42.82 -19.03
N THR A 331 -19.46 42.94 -18.24
CA THR A 331 -20.00 44.21 -17.76
C THR A 331 -19.31 44.64 -16.47
N ALA A 332 -18.65 45.81 -16.50
CA ALA A 332 -17.93 46.37 -15.36
C ALA A 332 -18.87 46.87 -14.25
N ALA A 333 -18.28 47.14 -13.07
CA ALA A 333 -18.97 47.87 -12.00
C ALA A 333 -19.37 49.28 -12.44
N GLY A 334 -20.47 49.81 -11.91
CA GLY A 334 -20.92 51.18 -12.16
C GLY A 334 -21.61 51.40 -13.50
N VAL A 335 -21.81 50.34 -14.30
CA VAL A 335 -22.56 50.46 -15.55
C VAL A 335 -24.03 50.73 -15.22
N ALA A 336 -24.51 51.91 -15.58
CA ALA A 336 -25.89 52.31 -15.33
C ALA A 336 -26.87 51.43 -16.11
N GLY A 337 -27.95 51.03 -15.44
CA GLY A 337 -29.07 50.35 -16.08
C GLY A 337 -29.86 51.27 -17.03
N TYR A 338 -30.89 50.72 -17.66
CA TYR A 338 -31.77 51.49 -18.52
C TYR A 338 -32.58 52.51 -17.69
N VAL A 339 -32.44 53.80 -18.02
CA VAL A 339 -33.31 54.89 -17.53
C VAL A 339 -34.22 55.32 -18.68
N PRO A 340 -35.55 55.19 -18.55
CA PRO A 340 -36.48 55.68 -19.58
C PRO A 340 -36.30 57.18 -19.80
N GLY A 341 -36.34 57.64 -21.06
CA GLY A 341 -36.22 59.08 -21.39
C GLY A 341 -37.36 59.95 -20.85
N THR A 342 -38.45 59.32 -20.38
CA THR A 342 -39.59 59.98 -19.72
C THR A 342 -39.48 60.01 -18.20
N ALA A 343 -38.41 59.47 -17.62
CA ALA A 343 -38.21 59.47 -16.17
C ALA A 343 -38.03 60.90 -15.66
N ASN A 344 -38.76 61.26 -14.61
CA ASN A 344 -38.52 62.51 -13.89
C ASN A 344 -37.27 62.39 -12.99
N ALA A 345 -36.81 63.51 -12.44
CA ALA A 345 -35.59 63.57 -11.63
C ALA A 345 -35.60 62.60 -10.43
N GLN A 346 -36.76 62.41 -9.80
CA GLN A 346 -36.94 61.51 -8.67
C GLN A 346 -36.82 60.04 -9.09
N GLN A 347 -37.44 59.67 -10.22
CA GLN A 347 -37.36 58.32 -10.79
C GLN A 347 -35.95 57.98 -11.25
N GLU A 348 -35.29 58.95 -11.91
CA GLU A 348 -33.90 58.80 -12.32
C GLU A 348 -32.97 58.62 -11.10
N ALA A 349 -33.18 59.40 -10.04
CA ALA A 349 -32.42 59.23 -8.79
C ALA A 349 -32.64 57.85 -8.16
N ALA A 350 -33.89 57.34 -8.15
CA ALA A 350 -34.20 56.01 -7.63
C ALA A 350 -33.52 54.90 -8.45
N ILE A 351 -33.56 54.96 -9.79
CA ILE A 351 -32.89 53.97 -10.65
C ILE A 351 -31.37 54.05 -10.48
N ARG A 352 -30.81 55.26 -10.37
CA ARG A 352 -29.36 55.44 -10.15
C ARG A 352 -28.92 54.92 -8.78
N ALA A 353 -29.79 54.94 -7.77
CA ALA A 353 -29.48 54.39 -6.44
C ALA A 353 -29.25 52.87 -6.46
N THR A 354 -29.76 52.15 -7.46
CA THR A 354 -29.54 50.70 -7.63
C THR A 354 -28.44 50.38 -8.65
N THR A 355 -27.60 51.34 -9.03
CA THR A 355 -26.47 51.10 -9.96
C THR A 355 -25.48 50.10 -9.34
N SER A 356 -25.00 49.15 -10.13
CA SER A 356 -24.11 48.11 -9.63
C SER A 356 -22.81 48.69 -9.07
N THR A 357 -22.39 48.22 -7.90
CA THR A 357 -21.09 48.57 -7.31
C THR A 357 -19.99 47.56 -7.65
N GLN A 358 -20.38 46.42 -8.23
CA GLN A 358 -19.51 45.32 -8.65
C GLN A 358 -19.82 44.96 -10.12
N ALA A 359 -18.89 44.27 -10.77
CA ALA A 359 -19.11 43.74 -12.11
C ALA A 359 -20.26 42.73 -12.14
N ALA A 360 -20.92 42.59 -13.29
CA ALA A 360 -22.17 41.85 -13.37
C ALA A 360 -22.01 40.34 -13.20
N VAL A 361 -23.09 39.71 -12.75
CA VAL A 361 -23.31 38.27 -12.89
C VAL A 361 -23.91 38.02 -14.27
N SER A 362 -23.19 37.29 -15.12
CA SER A 362 -23.65 36.88 -16.44
C SER A 362 -24.05 35.42 -16.44
N VAL A 363 -25.27 35.14 -16.91
CA VAL A 363 -25.80 33.79 -17.11
C VAL A 363 -25.76 33.36 -18.58
N GLY A 364 -24.99 34.04 -19.42
CA GLY A 364 -24.93 33.80 -20.87
C GLY A 364 -23.79 34.55 -21.54
N ASP A 365 -23.85 34.67 -22.86
CA ASP A 365 -22.90 35.44 -23.66
C ASP A 365 -23.68 36.27 -24.68
N ALA A 366 -23.99 37.51 -24.29
CA ALA A 366 -24.76 38.43 -25.12
C ALA A 366 -24.06 38.77 -26.44
N ALA A 367 -22.72 38.78 -26.47
CA ALA A 367 -21.96 39.06 -27.68
C ALA A 367 -22.13 37.96 -28.74
N ASN A 368 -22.41 36.73 -28.30
CA ASN A 368 -22.65 35.57 -29.16
C ASN A 368 -24.14 35.13 -29.17
N GLY A 369 -25.05 35.97 -28.70
CA GLY A 369 -26.49 35.68 -28.69
C GLY A 369 -26.92 34.53 -27.78
N GLN A 370 -26.09 34.13 -26.81
CA GLN A 370 -26.43 33.09 -25.84
C GLN A 370 -27.10 33.69 -24.62
N PHE A 371 -28.39 33.42 -24.45
CA PHE A 371 -29.17 33.88 -23.31
C PHE A 371 -29.79 32.70 -22.56
N ARG A 372 -30.01 32.88 -21.26
CA ARG A 372 -30.69 31.89 -20.42
C ARG A 372 -31.87 32.53 -19.71
N GLN A 373 -32.95 31.76 -19.59
CA GLN A 373 -34.02 32.11 -18.67
C GLN A 373 -33.56 31.85 -17.24
N ILE A 374 -33.89 32.79 -16.34
CA ILE A 374 -33.72 32.59 -14.90
C ILE A 374 -35.11 32.21 -14.36
N THR A 375 -35.26 30.96 -13.92
CA THR A 375 -36.54 30.41 -13.44
C THR A 375 -36.53 30.25 -11.92
N GLY A 376 -37.71 30.08 -11.30
CA GLY A 376 -37.82 29.96 -9.83
C GLY A 376 -37.65 31.27 -9.07
N VAL A 377 -37.80 32.42 -9.74
CA VAL A 377 -37.67 33.76 -9.13
C VAL A 377 -38.97 34.16 -8.42
N ALA A 378 -38.92 34.29 -7.09
CA ALA A 378 -40.02 34.83 -6.29
C ALA A 378 -40.28 36.32 -6.61
N ALA A 379 -41.43 36.85 -6.20
CA ALA A 379 -41.74 38.26 -6.42
C ALA A 379 -40.80 39.16 -5.61
N GLY A 380 -40.15 40.12 -6.27
CA GLY A 380 -39.26 41.10 -5.64
C GLY A 380 -40.01 42.07 -4.73
N SER A 381 -39.37 42.51 -3.66
CA SER A 381 -39.92 43.39 -2.63
C SER A 381 -39.16 44.70 -2.48
N ALA A 382 -37.84 44.68 -2.69
CA ALA A 382 -36.97 45.86 -2.70
C ALA A 382 -36.69 46.33 -4.13
N ASP A 383 -36.28 47.59 -4.28
CA ASP A 383 -35.98 48.19 -5.60
C ASP A 383 -34.83 47.48 -6.34
N SER A 384 -33.96 46.77 -5.62
CA SER A 384 -32.85 45.99 -6.18
C SER A 384 -33.19 44.52 -6.48
N ASP A 385 -34.39 44.07 -6.16
CA ASP A 385 -34.79 42.68 -6.39
C ASP A 385 -35.11 42.44 -7.88
N ALA A 386 -34.89 41.22 -8.34
CA ALA A 386 -35.35 40.82 -9.67
C ALA A 386 -36.88 40.79 -9.71
N ALA A 387 -37.48 41.52 -10.66
CA ALA A 387 -38.91 41.44 -10.93
C ALA A 387 -39.23 40.18 -11.75
N ASN A 388 -40.19 39.38 -11.31
CA ASN A 388 -40.64 38.23 -12.11
C ASN A 388 -41.75 38.62 -13.11
N VAL A 389 -42.06 37.71 -14.05
CA VAL A 389 -43.06 37.96 -15.10
C VAL A 389 -44.46 38.18 -14.52
N ALA A 390 -44.79 37.59 -13.36
CA ALA A 390 -46.07 37.79 -12.71
C ALA A 390 -46.24 39.22 -12.19
N GLN A 391 -45.19 39.80 -11.57
CA GLN A 391 -45.19 41.21 -11.15
C GLN A 391 -45.32 42.14 -12.35
N LEU A 392 -44.60 41.87 -13.44
CA LEU A 392 -44.70 42.69 -14.64
C LEU A 392 -46.11 42.65 -15.25
N ARG A 393 -46.73 41.47 -15.34
CA ARG A 393 -48.12 41.31 -15.81
C ARG A 393 -49.13 41.97 -14.88
N ALA A 394 -48.92 41.89 -13.56
CA ALA A 394 -49.76 42.56 -12.58
C ALA A 394 -49.65 44.08 -12.69
N ALA A 395 -48.43 44.62 -12.84
CA ALA A 395 -48.19 46.03 -13.06
C ALA A 395 -48.80 46.52 -14.37
N SER A 396 -48.64 45.78 -15.48
CA SER A 396 -49.27 46.15 -16.76
C SER A 396 -50.80 46.09 -16.69
N GLY A 397 -51.34 45.10 -15.98
CA GLY A 397 -52.78 44.97 -15.73
C GLY A 397 -53.31 46.10 -14.84
N ALA A 398 -52.56 46.54 -13.83
CA ALA A 398 -52.92 47.67 -12.99
C ALA A 398 -52.94 48.99 -13.77
N VAL A 399 -51.98 49.19 -14.69
CA VAL A 399 -52.00 50.31 -15.64
C VAL A 399 -53.23 50.20 -16.55
N ALA A 400 -53.55 49.02 -17.11
CA ALA A 400 -54.76 48.77 -17.90
C ALA A 400 -56.07 49.08 -17.16
N ALA A 401 -56.16 48.73 -15.88
CA ALA A 401 -57.38 48.88 -15.10
C ALA A 401 -57.57 50.26 -14.48
N SER A 402 -56.48 50.99 -14.22
CA SER A 402 -56.50 52.25 -13.44
C SER A 402 -56.09 53.49 -14.25
N SER A 403 -55.65 53.35 -15.51
CA SER A 403 -55.31 54.50 -16.36
C SER A 403 -56.38 54.77 -17.41
N VAL A 404 -56.54 56.04 -17.74
CA VAL A 404 -57.23 56.47 -18.96
C VAL A 404 -56.34 56.05 -20.13
N GLN A 405 -56.84 55.18 -21.00
CA GLN A 405 -56.07 54.64 -22.12
C GLN A 405 -56.66 55.10 -23.44
N TYR A 406 -55.78 55.40 -24.38
CA TYR A 406 -56.18 55.47 -25.78
C TYR A 406 -56.55 54.06 -26.26
N ALA A 407 -57.52 53.96 -27.17
CA ALA A 407 -57.85 52.68 -27.78
C ALA A 407 -56.65 52.14 -28.56
N THR A 408 -56.53 50.81 -28.67
CA THR A 408 -55.48 50.18 -29.46
C THR A 408 -56.07 49.71 -30.80
N ASN A 409 -55.39 50.03 -31.90
CA ASN A 409 -55.76 49.52 -33.22
C ASN A 409 -55.44 48.01 -33.32
N PRO A 410 -56.01 47.28 -34.30
CA PRO A 410 -55.74 45.85 -34.49
C PRO A 410 -54.27 45.49 -34.74
N ASP A 411 -53.47 46.44 -35.21
CA ASP A 411 -52.03 46.31 -35.45
C ASP A 411 -51.17 46.58 -34.20
N GLY A 412 -51.79 46.90 -33.06
CA GLY A 412 -51.11 47.24 -31.81
C GLY A 412 -50.70 48.71 -31.68
N SER A 413 -50.97 49.56 -32.68
CA SER A 413 -50.70 51.00 -32.60
C SER A 413 -51.73 51.73 -31.72
N VAL A 414 -51.31 52.87 -31.16
CA VAL A 414 -52.16 53.70 -30.29
C VAL A 414 -53.10 54.54 -31.15
N ASN A 415 -54.40 54.48 -30.87
CA ASN A 415 -55.43 55.29 -31.52
C ASN A 415 -55.72 56.55 -30.69
N TYR A 416 -55.06 57.65 -31.05
CA TYR A 416 -55.25 58.94 -30.40
C TYR A 416 -56.63 59.58 -30.63
N ASN A 417 -57.44 59.06 -31.56
CA ASN A 417 -58.79 59.57 -31.82
C ASN A 417 -59.82 59.02 -30.83
N GLN A 418 -59.46 58.03 -30.01
CA GLN A 418 -60.39 57.44 -29.06
C GLN A 418 -59.71 57.23 -27.70
N VAL A 419 -60.32 57.80 -26.66
CA VAL A 419 -59.95 57.57 -25.27
C VAL A 419 -61.04 56.72 -24.63
N MET A 420 -60.64 55.60 -24.02
CA MET A 420 -61.53 54.73 -23.27
C MET A 420 -61.46 55.09 -21.79
N LEU A 421 -62.60 55.45 -21.20
CA LEU A 421 -62.71 55.86 -19.80
C LEU A 421 -63.42 54.77 -18.99
N GLY A 422 -62.76 54.31 -17.92
CA GLY A 422 -63.23 53.20 -17.09
C GLY A 422 -62.88 51.82 -17.69
N ASN A 423 -63.00 50.79 -16.87
CA ASN A 423 -62.67 49.39 -17.21
C ASN A 423 -63.69 48.70 -18.14
N GLY A 424 -64.53 49.46 -18.86
CA GLY A 424 -65.63 48.93 -19.67
C GLY A 424 -66.76 48.24 -18.87
N GLN A 425 -66.71 48.24 -17.53
CA GLN A 425 -67.73 47.61 -16.67
C GLN A 425 -68.71 48.61 -16.05
N ALA A 426 -68.51 49.91 -16.22
CA ALA A 426 -69.41 50.93 -15.68
C ALA A 426 -70.60 51.17 -16.65
N PRO A 427 -71.84 50.76 -16.31
CA PRO A 427 -72.98 50.84 -17.24
C PRO A 427 -73.36 52.29 -17.62
N ASN A 428 -72.89 53.28 -16.87
CA ASN A 428 -73.22 54.71 -17.06
C ASN A 428 -72.01 55.56 -17.49
N GLY A 429 -70.92 54.93 -17.98
CA GLY A 429 -69.68 55.63 -18.33
C GLY A 429 -68.92 56.19 -17.11
N ALA A 430 -67.82 56.90 -17.37
CA ALA A 430 -66.99 57.51 -16.32
C ALA A 430 -67.31 58.99 -16.13
N ARG A 431 -67.44 59.43 -14.87
CA ARG A 431 -67.60 60.85 -14.55
C ARG A 431 -66.25 61.55 -14.60
N LEU A 432 -66.08 62.49 -15.53
CA LEU A 432 -64.97 63.44 -15.52
C LEU A 432 -65.31 64.60 -14.58
N SER A 433 -64.50 64.77 -13.54
CA SER A 433 -64.62 65.88 -12.58
C SER A 433 -63.38 66.78 -12.68
N ASN A 434 -63.47 67.98 -12.12
CA ASN A 434 -62.41 69.00 -12.22
C ASN A 434 -62.10 69.44 -13.67
N VAL A 435 -63.11 69.47 -14.54
CA VAL A 435 -63.02 70.01 -15.91
C VAL A 435 -63.22 71.52 -15.86
N ALA A 436 -62.17 72.28 -16.16
CA ALA A 436 -62.25 73.74 -16.28
C ALA A 436 -63.23 74.15 -17.40
N PRO A 437 -63.83 75.36 -17.37
CA PRO A 437 -64.64 75.84 -18.47
C PRO A 437 -63.83 75.87 -19.77
N GLY A 438 -64.34 75.26 -20.83
CA GLY A 438 -63.69 75.27 -22.15
C GLY A 438 -63.57 76.67 -22.72
N ILE A 439 -62.42 76.98 -23.32
CA ILE A 439 -62.11 78.29 -23.92
C ILE A 439 -61.99 78.14 -25.44
N ALA A 440 -61.32 77.08 -25.91
CA ALA A 440 -61.16 76.77 -27.33
C ALA A 440 -62.32 75.93 -27.87
N PRO A 441 -62.57 75.94 -29.20
CA PRO A 441 -63.67 75.18 -29.81
C PRO A 441 -63.60 73.65 -29.61
N THR A 442 -62.42 73.12 -29.30
CA THR A 442 -62.17 71.68 -29.09
C THR A 442 -62.07 71.29 -27.62
N ASP A 443 -62.26 72.25 -26.70
CA ASP A 443 -62.25 71.96 -25.27
C ASP A 443 -63.54 71.26 -24.83
N ALA A 444 -63.44 70.41 -23.81
CA ALA A 444 -64.62 69.81 -23.20
C ALA A 444 -65.46 70.86 -22.47
N VAL A 445 -66.78 70.81 -22.65
CA VAL A 445 -67.73 71.69 -21.95
C VAL A 445 -68.02 71.12 -20.56
N ASN A 446 -67.92 71.94 -19.52
CA ASN A 446 -68.28 71.52 -18.17
C ASN A 446 -69.76 71.84 -17.84
N LEU A 447 -70.27 71.28 -16.73
CA LEU A 447 -71.67 71.46 -16.33
C LEU A 447 -71.99 72.93 -15.99
N GLY A 448 -71.02 73.72 -15.56
CA GLY A 448 -71.20 75.15 -15.30
C GLY A 448 -71.53 75.93 -16.58
N GLN A 449 -70.84 75.63 -17.69
CA GLN A 449 -71.10 76.21 -19.00
C GLN A 449 -72.45 75.77 -19.56
N LEU A 450 -72.79 74.48 -19.48
CA LEU A 450 -74.11 73.99 -19.91
C LEU A 450 -75.24 74.60 -19.08
N GLY A 451 -75.05 74.71 -17.77
CA GLY A 451 -76.01 75.37 -16.87
C GLY A 451 -76.20 76.86 -17.20
N ALA A 452 -75.14 77.56 -17.60
CA ALA A 452 -75.23 78.95 -18.05
C ALA A 452 -76.06 79.07 -19.35
N VAL A 453 -75.83 78.19 -20.33
CA VAL A 453 -76.63 78.13 -21.56
C VAL A 453 -78.09 77.78 -21.26
N GLN A 454 -78.34 76.81 -20.38
CA GLN A 454 -79.69 76.42 -19.96
C GLN A 454 -80.41 77.60 -19.28
N GLY A 455 -79.72 78.36 -18.43
CA GLY A 455 -80.24 79.56 -17.79
C GLY A 455 -80.58 80.67 -18.79
N GLN A 456 -79.70 80.91 -19.77
CA GLN A 456 -79.96 81.87 -20.86
C GLN A 456 -81.19 81.46 -21.69
N LEU A 457 -81.27 80.19 -22.10
CA LEU A 457 -82.39 79.68 -22.89
C LEU A 457 -83.72 79.75 -22.12
N GLN A 458 -83.71 79.42 -20.82
CA GLN A 458 -84.90 79.48 -20.00
C GLN A 458 -85.41 80.92 -19.79
N ALA A 459 -84.50 81.89 -19.70
CA ALA A 459 -84.84 83.31 -19.69
C ALA A 459 -85.43 83.78 -21.03
N GLU A 460 -84.87 83.33 -22.16
CA GLU A 460 -85.36 83.65 -23.50
C GLU A 460 -86.76 83.06 -23.76
N ILE A 461 -87.00 81.81 -23.37
CA ILE A 461 -88.32 81.16 -23.42
C ILE A 461 -89.34 81.93 -22.56
N GLY A 462 -88.97 82.32 -21.34
CA GLY A 462 -89.83 83.11 -20.47
C GLY A 462 -90.17 84.49 -21.06
N SER A 463 -89.20 85.12 -21.75
CA SER A 463 -89.42 86.39 -22.44
C SER A 463 -90.38 86.22 -23.63
N THR A 464 -90.24 85.14 -24.39
CA THR A 464 -91.08 84.79 -25.54
C THR A 464 -92.51 84.48 -25.13
N GLN A 465 -92.70 83.65 -24.09
CA GLN A 465 -94.01 83.37 -23.51
C GLN A 465 -94.71 84.64 -23.04
N ARG A 466 -93.96 85.55 -22.39
CA ARG A 466 -94.48 86.86 -22.01
C ARG A 466 -94.93 87.67 -23.23
N ILE A 467 -94.21 87.63 -24.36
CA ILE A 467 -94.63 88.33 -25.60
C ILE A 467 -95.93 87.77 -26.11
N ALA A 468 -95.95 86.45 -26.35
CA ALA A 468 -97.10 85.78 -26.91
C ALA A 468 -98.35 85.99 -26.06
N TYR A 469 -98.28 85.76 -24.74
CA TYR A 469 -99.45 85.85 -23.87
C TYR A 469 -99.91 87.30 -23.65
N SER A 470 -98.99 88.27 -23.56
CA SER A 470 -99.37 89.69 -23.55
C SER A 470 -100.07 90.10 -24.86
N GLY A 471 -99.63 89.58 -26.01
CA GLY A 471 -100.25 89.79 -27.31
C GLY A 471 -101.67 89.25 -27.39
N VAL A 472 -101.90 88.02 -26.90
CA VAL A 472 -103.23 87.41 -26.84
C VAL A 472 -104.15 88.17 -25.88
N ALA A 473 -103.67 88.52 -24.68
CA ALA A 473 -104.44 89.30 -23.72
C ALA A 473 -104.86 90.67 -24.31
N MET A 474 -103.95 91.36 -25.02
CA MET A 474 -104.27 92.61 -25.71
C MET A 474 -105.31 92.40 -26.82
N ALA A 475 -105.17 91.35 -27.63
CA ALA A 475 -106.15 91.02 -28.67
C ALA A 475 -107.54 90.73 -28.08
N THR A 476 -107.61 90.03 -26.94
CA THR A 476 -108.86 89.79 -26.20
C THR A 476 -109.45 91.09 -25.63
N ALA A 477 -108.60 91.96 -25.08
CA ALA A 477 -109.04 93.27 -24.60
C ALA A 477 -109.61 94.12 -25.75
N MET A 478 -109.01 94.07 -26.93
CA MET A 478 -109.43 94.85 -28.09
C MET A 478 -110.68 94.28 -28.76
N SER A 479 -110.88 92.96 -28.76
CA SER A 479 -112.05 92.32 -29.39
C SER A 479 -113.34 92.57 -28.62
N THR A 480 -113.26 92.83 -27.31
CA THR A 480 -114.42 93.13 -26.45
C THR A 480 -114.87 94.59 -26.52
N LEU A 481 -114.16 95.45 -27.28
CA LEU A 481 -114.50 96.86 -27.40
C LEU A 481 -115.81 97.04 -28.17
N PRO A 482 -116.86 97.62 -27.54
CA PRO A 482 -118.12 97.91 -28.23
C PRO A 482 -117.92 98.94 -29.33
N GLN A 483 -118.80 98.86 -30.32
CA GLN A 483 -118.82 99.75 -31.49
C GLN A 483 -119.99 100.74 -31.41
N ALA A 484 -119.80 101.95 -31.94
CA ALA A 484 -120.87 102.94 -32.08
C ALA A 484 -121.98 102.40 -32.98
N MET A 485 -123.21 102.30 -32.46
CA MET A 485 -124.37 101.76 -33.19
C MET A 485 -125.32 102.85 -33.69
N THR A 486 -125.15 104.09 -33.26
CA THR A 486 -126.04 105.22 -33.59
C THR A 486 -125.44 106.10 -34.68
N PRO A 487 -126.17 106.42 -35.77
CA PRO A 487 -125.68 107.29 -36.85
C PRO A 487 -125.22 108.66 -36.36
N GLY A 488 -124.07 109.12 -36.87
CA GLY A 488 -123.47 110.42 -36.52
C GLY A 488 -122.90 110.53 -35.10
N LYS A 489 -122.85 109.44 -34.33
CA LYS A 489 -122.26 109.40 -32.99
C LYS A 489 -120.92 108.67 -33.00
N SER A 490 -120.07 109.10 -32.06
CA SER A 490 -118.79 108.46 -31.79
C SER A 490 -118.79 107.87 -30.37
N LEU A 491 -118.11 106.75 -30.20
CA LEU A 491 -117.99 106.01 -28.95
C LEU A 491 -116.52 105.80 -28.62
N MET A 492 -116.14 106.17 -27.41
CA MET A 492 -114.87 105.77 -26.81
C MET A 492 -115.15 104.62 -25.85
N SER A 493 -114.38 103.54 -25.97
CA SER A 493 -114.57 102.31 -25.21
C SER A 493 -113.26 101.85 -24.57
N VAL A 494 -113.38 101.15 -23.45
CA VAL A 494 -112.26 100.52 -22.77
C VAL A 494 -112.61 99.05 -22.58
N GLY A 495 -111.68 98.19 -22.98
CA GLY A 495 -111.78 96.74 -22.88
C GLY A 495 -110.66 96.22 -22.02
N VAL A 496 -110.88 95.12 -21.34
CA VAL A 496 -109.86 94.45 -20.53
C VAL A 496 -109.76 93.00 -20.98
N GLY A 497 -108.55 92.49 -21.07
CA GLY A 497 -108.26 91.15 -21.55
C GLY A 497 -107.33 90.45 -20.60
N HIS A 498 -107.62 89.19 -20.31
CA HIS A 498 -106.80 88.35 -19.47
C HIS A 498 -106.49 87.05 -20.20
N TYR A 499 -105.21 86.68 -20.27
CA TYR A 499 -104.79 85.41 -20.85
C TYR A 499 -103.52 84.90 -20.16
N GLY A 500 -103.57 83.67 -19.64
CA GLY A 500 -102.40 82.98 -19.09
C GLY A 500 -101.67 83.74 -17.97
N GLY A 501 -102.38 84.48 -17.12
CA GLY A 501 -101.79 85.29 -16.03
C GLY A 501 -101.39 86.72 -16.43
N TYR A 502 -101.52 87.08 -17.72
CA TYR A 502 -101.21 88.42 -18.22
C TYR A 502 -102.49 89.24 -18.41
N ASN A 503 -102.46 90.50 -17.96
CA ASN A 503 -103.56 91.44 -18.06
C ASN A 503 -103.25 92.50 -19.12
N ALA A 504 -104.23 92.82 -19.95
CA ALA A 504 -104.17 93.87 -20.93
C ALA A 504 -105.37 94.80 -20.82
N ILE A 505 -105.14 96.07 -21.13
CA ILE A 505 -106.18 97.08 -21.26
C ILE A 505 -106.16 97.57 -22.70
N ALA A 506 -107.32 97.66 -23.32
CA ALA A 506 -107.47 98.24 -24.64
C ALA A 506 -108.36 99.47 -24.59
N VAL A 507 -108.03 100.45 -25.41
CA VAL A 507 -108.85 101.64 -25.61
C VAL A 507 -109.25 101.69 -27.07
N GLY A 508 -110.55 101.80 -27.32
CA GLY A 508 -111.14 101.91 -28.64
C GLY A 508 -111.79 103.25 -28.85
N TYR A 509 -111.73 103.72 -30.08
CA TYR A 509 -112.59 104.76 -30.59
C TYR A 509 -113.29 104.23 -31.84
N SER A 510 -114.61 104.39 -31.88
CA SER A 510 -115.41 104.02 -33.03
C SER A 510 -116.38 105.13 -33.39
N ALA A 511 -116.59 105.36 -34.68
CA ALA A 511 -117.51 106.38 -35.18
C ALA A 511 -118.34 105.80 -36.32
N ARG A 512 -119.62 106.15 -36.37
CA ARG A 512 -120.54 105.74 -37.43
C ARG A 512 -120.94 106.95 -38.27
N SER A 513 -120.88 106.82 -39.59
CA SER A 513 -121.24 107.89 -40.53
C SER A 513 -122.69 108.35 -40.32
N ASN A 514 -122.99 109.59 -40.73
CA ASN A 514 -124.32 110.20 -40.56
C ASN A 514 -125.45 109.47 -41.30
N ASP A 515 -125.11 108.81 -42.42
CA ASP A 515 -126.01 107.93 -43.16
C ASP A 515 -126.20 106.55 -42.51
N GLY A 516 -125.48 106.28 -41.43
CA GLY A 516 -125.50 105.02 -40.72
C GLY A 516 -124.78 103.88 -41.43
N LYS A 517 -124.17 104.07 -42.60
CA LYS A 517 -123.66 102.94 -43.41
C LYS A 517 -122.20 102.58 -43.14
N TRP A 518 -121.37 103.54 -42.77
CA TRP A 518 -119.94 103.31 -42.51
C TRP A 518 -119.62 103.31 -41.01
N ILE A 519 -118.78 102.37 -40.58
CA ILE A 519 -118.23 102.30 -39.22
C ILE A 519 -116.71 102.32 -39.30
N TYR A 520 -116.09 103.30 -38.66
CA TYR A 520 -114.64 103.39 -38.51
C TYR A 520 -114.27 103.03 -37.07
N LYS A 521 -113.22 102.23 -36.91
CA LYS A 521 -112.70 101.80 -35.61
C LYS A 521 -111.19 101.95 -35.58
N ILE A 522 -110.69 102.52 -34.49
CA ILE A 522 -109.29 102.45 -34.08
C ILE A 522 -109.27 101.93 -32.65
N ASN A 523 -108.36 101.00 -32.36
CA ASN A 523 -108.15 100.53 -31.01
C ASN A 523 -106.67 100.32 -30.74
N GLY A 524 -106.26 100.45 -29.49
CA GLY A 524 -104.91 100.15 -29.03
C GLY A 524 -104.97 99.33 -27.76
N GLY A 525 -104.22 98.24 -27.71
CA GLY A 525 -104.03 97.41 -26.54
C GLY A 525 -102.71 97.72 -25.85
N TYR A 526 -102.68 97.60 -24.54
CA TYR A 526 -101.50 97.76 -23.71
C TYR A 526 -101.44 96.67 -22.63
N SER A 527 -100.31 96.00 -22.51
CA SER A 527 -100.06 94.94 -21.51
C SER A 527 -98.61 94.97 -21.06
N GLY A 528 -98.38 95.39 -19.80
CA GLY A 528 -97.03 95.50 -19.25
C GLY A 528 -96.24 96.63 -19.94
N THR A 529 -95.13 96.32 -20.61
CA THR A 529 -94.33 97.33 -21.35
C THR A 529 -94.63 97.36 -22.85
N ARG A 530 -95.68 96.66 -23.30
CA ARG A 530 -95.98 96.43 -24.71
C ARG A 530 -97.31 97.03 -25.10
N PHE A 531 -97.39 97.49 -26.34
CA PHE A 531 -98.62 98.00 -26.95
C PHE A 531 -98.80 97.43 -28.35
N ASN A 532 -100.04 97.37 -28.80
CA ASN A 532 -100.41 97.09 -30.19
C ASN A 532 -101.54 98.02 -30.62
N ILE A 533 -101.71 98.19 -31.93
CA ILE A 533 -102.73 99.08 -32.51
C ILE A 533 -103.46 98.31 -33.61
N GLY A 534 -104.79 98.43 -33.63
CA GLY A 534 -105.68 97.89 -34.64
C GLY A 534 -106.53 98.98 -35.28
N LEU A 535 -106.73 98.87 -36.58
CA LEU A 535 -107.58 99.74 -37.38
C LEU A 535 -108.60 98.86 -38.12
N GLY A 536 -109.85 99.29 -38.18
CA GLY A 536 -110.90 98.57 -38.87
C GLY A 536 -111.92 99.52 -39.49
N VAL A 537 -112.42 99.14 -40.66
CA VAL A 537 -113.55 99.81 -41.32
C VAL A 537 -114.60 98.75 -41.65
N GLY A 538 -115.86 99.05 -41.39
CA GLY A 538 -116.99 98.20 -41.71
C GLY A 538 -118.04 99.00 -42.49
N TYR A 539 -118.77 98.30 -43.35
CA TYR A 539 -119.93 98.83 -44.06
C TYR A 539 -121.14 97.97 -43.74
N GLU A 540 -122.27 98.59 -43.40
CA GLU A 540 -123.51 97.92 -43.03
C GLU A 540 -124.50 98.01 -44.20
N PHE A 541 -124.96 96.85 -44.66
CA PHE A 541 -126.00 96.71 -45.68
C PHE A 541 -127.35 96.46 -44.99
N GLU A 542 -128.46 96.81 -45.64
CA GLU A 542 -129.81 96.51 -45.16
C GLU A 542 -130.18 95.02 -45.28
#